data_AF-A0A3M0XXN2-F1
#
_entry.id   AF-A0A3M0XXN2-F1
#
_cell.length_a   1.000
_cell.length_b   1.000
_cell.length_c   1.000
_cell.angle_alpha   90.00
_cell.angle_beta   90.00
_cell.angle_gamma   90.00
#
_symmetry.space_group_name_H-M   'P 1'
#
loop_
_entity.id
_entity.type
_entity.pdbx_description
1 polymer ?
#
loop_
_entity_poly.entity_id
_entity_poly.type
_entity_poly.pdbx_seq_one_letter_code
_entity_poly.pdbx_strand_id
1 'polypeptide(L)'
;MDSALLGEVMSLLMFATACGVLLLGFPVAFTLAGTALAFAGVGHLLGVFNMSLLGGLPSRYFGVMVNEVLVAVPLFVFMGVMLEKSKIAEQLLETMGLLFGKMRGGLGLSVVFVGMLLAASTGIVGATVVTMGLLSLPTMLKAGYDPKLACGTICASGTLGQIIPPSIVLVILGDILQGANTQAQLALGNYAPDPVSVIDLFAGAFLPGMVLVGMYMLWILIISVFRPDACPPVETGETRAEVRARVLRVMMPPATLIILVLGSILVGAATPTEAAAMGSVGAMLLAGRAVDARTVWPVYAAGTSLLVLVMLVSLFDLRMQRDVIPTGDLIAAIVAGACVVVVAVGVAISLGRVYRTGILSDVMRATVKISSMVFVILLGASMFSLTFRGLGGEKIVADVLHSLPGGAFGAMFVVMALMFFMGFFLDFIE
;
A
#
# COMPACT_ATOMS: atom_id res chain seq x y z
N MET A 1 -29.49 -14.06 33.37
CA MET A 1 -28.70 -14.37 32.16
C MET A 1 -27.34 -14.82 32.64
N ASP A 2 -26.81 -15.90 32.10
CA ASP A 2 -25.46 -16.34 32.45
C ASP A 2 -24.46 -15.23 32.07
N SER A 3 -23.51 -14.92 32.95
CA SER A 3 -22.58 -13.80 32.74
C SER A 3 -21.78 -13.94 31.44
N ALA A 4 -21.50 -15.20 31.04
CA ALA A 4 -20.90 -15.55 29.76
C ALA A 4 -21.80 -15.19 28.57
N LEU A 5 -23.07 -15.60 28.59
CA LEU A 5 -24.01 -15.33 27.50
C LEU A 5 -24.31 -13.83 27.35
N LEU A 6 -24.31 -13.08 28.46
CA LEU A 6 -24.41 -11.62 28.41
C LEU A 6 -23.19 -11.00 27.72
N GLY A 7 -21.97 -11.46 28.02
CA GLY A 7 -20.75 -11.00 27.35
C GLY A 7 -20.74 -11.30 25.87
N GLU A 8 -21.20 -12.50 25.50
CA GLU A 8 -21.27 -12.91 24.11
C GLU A 8 -22.20 -12.01 23.29
N VAL A 9 -23.42 -11.79 23.78
CA VAL A 9 -24.38 -10.87 23.15
C VAL A 9 -23.82 -9.45 23.07
N MET A 10 -23.14 -8.98 24.12
CA MET A 10 -22.51 -7.65 24.12
C MET A 10 -21.41 -7.52 23.07
N SER A 11 -20.61 -8.57 22.84
CA SER A 11 -19.56 -8.54 21.82
C SER A 11 -20.12 -8.45 20.40
N LEU A 12 -21.21 -9.16 20.11
CA LEU A 12 -21.93 -9.08 18.83
C LEU A 12 -22.60 -7.72 18.65
N LEU A 13 -23.22 -7.18 19.70
CA LEU A 13 -23.79 -5.84 19.68
C LEU A 13 -22.71 -4.76 19.51
N MET A 14 -21.53 -4.93 20.11
CA MET A 14 -20.39 -4.02 19.93
C MET A 14 -19.97 -3.98 18.47
N PHE A 15 -19.81 -5.15 17.85
CA PHE A 15 -19.48 -5.27 16.43
C PHE A 15 -20.57 -4.66 15.53
N ALA A 16 -21.84 -4.97 15.77
CA ALA A 16 -22.96 -4.41 15.00
C ALA A 16 -23.05 -2.88 15.16
N THR A 17 -22.80 -2.36 16.36
CA THR A 17 -22.77 -0.91 16.64
C THR A 17 -21.61 -0.25 15.92
N ALA A 18 -20.42 -0.85 15.94
CA ALA A 18 -19.27 -0.36 15.19
C ALA A 18 -19.59 -0.29 13.69
N CYS A 19 -20.12 -1.36 13.10
CA CYS A 19 -20.57 -1.37 11.71
C CYS A 19 -21.61 -0.27 11.45
N GLY A 20 -22.64 -0.13 12.30
CA GLY A 20 -23.67 0.90 12.16
C GLY A 20 -23.10 2.33 12.18
N VAL A 21 -22.16 2.61 13.09
CA VAL A 21 -21.52 3.94 13.19
C VAL A 21 -20.56 4.20 12.03
N LEU A 22 -19.85 3.17 11.54
CA LEU A 22 -19.04 3.27 10.32
C LEU A 22 -19.90 3.62 9.10
N LEU A 23 -21.10 3.00 8.98
CA LEU A 23 -22.07 3.31 7.91
C LEU A 23 -22.60 4.74 7.96
N LEU A 24 -22.59 5.38 9.13
CA LEU A 24 -22.95 6.80 9.28
C LEU A 24 -21.82 7.74 8.81
N GLY A 25 -20.68 7.21 8.36
CA GLY A 25 -19.53 7.97 7.87
C GLY A 25 -18.63 8.52 8.96
N PHE A 26 -18.70 7.98 10.18
CA PHE A 26 -17.82 8.41 11.28
C PHE A 26 -16.41 7.80 11.12
N PRO A 27 -15.31 8.55 11.39
CA PRO A 27 -13.96 8.06 11.10
C PRO A 27 -13.62 6.76 11.83
N VAL A 28 -13.01 5.80 11.12
CA VAL A 28 -12.79 4.42 11.60
C VAL A 28 -12.16 4.37 12.98
N ALA A 29 -11.08 5.13 13.17
CA ALA A 29 -10.31 5.11 14.40
C ALA A 29 -11.16 5.47 15.64
N PHE A 30 -11.97 6.53 15.53
CA PHE A 30 -12.83 6.98 16.63
C PHE A 30 -14.03 6.04 16.80
N THR A 31 -14.54 5.45 15.73
CA THR A 31 -15.61 4.46 15.82
C THR A 31 -15.15 3.21 16.57
N LEU A 32 -14.02 2.61 16.17
CA LEU A 32 -13.46 1.43 16.83
C LEU A 32 -13.11 1.73 18.28
N ALA A 33 -12.45 2.86 18.55
CA ALA A 33 -12.08 3.24 19.90
C ALA A 33 -13.28 3.57 20.79
N GLY A 34 -14.20 4.40 20.29
CA GLY A 34 -15.36 4.87 21.03
C GLY A 34 -16.33 3.73 21.38
N THR A 35 -16.62 2.85 20.41
CA THR A 35 -17.48 1.68 20.66
C THR A 35 -16.83 0.72 21.65
N ALA A 36 -15.52 0.48 21.55
CA ALA A 36 -14.79 -0.34 22.50
C ALA A 36 -14.85 0.21 23.93
N LEU A 37 -14.66 1.52 24.12
CA LEU A 37 -14.75 2.14 25.45
C LEU A 37 -16.18 2.14 26.00
N ALA A 38 -17.17 2.42 25.16
CA ALA A 38 -18.57 2.42 25.55
C ALA A 38 -18.99 1.02 26.03
N PHE A 39 -18.69 -0.03 25.27
CA PHE A 39 -19.02 -1.41 25.64
C PHE A 39 -18.17 -1.95 26.79
N ALA A 40 -16.91 -1.52 26.94
CA ALA A 40 -16.11 -1.82 28.12
C ALA A 40 -16.73 -1.21 29.39
N GLY A 41 -17.19 0.04 29.32
CA GLY A 41 -17.87 0.72 30.43
C GLY A 41 -19.19 0.06 30.80
N VAL A 42 -20.05 -0.20 29.81
CA VAL A 42 -21.32 -0.93 30.03
C VAL A 42 -21.07 -2.35 30.56
N GLY A 43 -20.07 -3.04 30.00
CA GLY A 43 -19.71 -4.39 30.42
C GLY A 43 -19.19 -4.43 31.85
N HIS A 44 -18.47 -3.38 32.29
CA HIS A 44 -18.02 -3.25 33.66
C HIS A 44 -19.20 -3.05 34.62
N LEU A 45 -20.16 -2.17 34.27
CA LEU A 45 -21.38 -1.96 35.06
C LEU A 45 -22.24 -3.22 35.19
N LEU A 46 -22.26 -4.05 34.15
CA LEU A 46 -22.99 -5.32 34.14
C LEU A 46 -22.19 -6.48 34.79
N GLY A 47 -20.97 -6.23 35.26
CA GLY A 47 -20.11 -7.25 35.90
C GLY A 47 -19.52 -8.28 34.94
N VAL A 48 -19.57 -8.02 33.63
CA VAL A 48 -19.12 -8.94 32.57
C VAL A 48 -17.71 -8.62 32.08
N PHE A 49 -17.30 -7.36 32.15
CA PHE A 49 -16.00 -6.90 31.68
C PHE A 49 -15.09 -6.47 32.84
N ASN A 50 -13.84 -6.94 32.81
CA ASN A 50 -12.82 -6.55 33.79
C ASN A 50 -12.02 -5.34 33.28
N MET A 51 -12.18 -4.20 33.96
CA MET A 51 -11.49 -2.94 33.63
C MET A 51 -9.96 -3.05 33.64
N SER A 52 -9.40 -4.02 34.39
CA SER A 52 -7.97 -4.28 34.46
C SER A 52 -7.38 -4.69 33.10
N LEU A 53 -8.20 -5.25 32.20
CA LEU A 53 -7.77 -5.57 30.83
C LEU A 53 -7.36 -4.32 30.05
N LEU A 54 -8.02 -3.18 30.29
CA LEU A 54 -7.64 -1.91 29.67
C LEU A 54 -6.28 -1.41 30.18
N GLY A 55 -5.83 -1.87 31.35
CA GLY A 55 -4.47 -1.61 31.86
C GLY A 55 -3.36 -2.19 30.97
N GLY A 56 -3.67 -3.14 30.09
CA GLY A 56 -2.75 -3.67 29.07
C GLY A 56 -2.71 -2.85 27.78
N LEU A 57 -3.55 -1.83 27.61
CA LEU A 57 -3.52 -0.98 26.41
C LEU A 57 -2.21 -0.21 26.22
N PRO A 58 -1.61 0.40 27.26
CA PRO A 58 -0.36 1.15 27.09
C PRO A 58 0.78 0.29 26.53
N SER A 59 0.94 -0.95 27.00
CA SER A 59 1.99 -1.84 26.48
C SER A 59 1.71 -2.28 25.05
N ARG A 60 0.44 -2.53 24.67
CA ARG A 60 0.06 -2.81 23.29
C ARG A 60 0.30 -1.62 22.36
N TYR A 61 -0.05 -0.42 22.80
CA TYR A 61 0.17 0.80 22.05
C TYR A 61 1.66 1.07 21.85
N PHE A 62 2.45 0.92 22.90
CA PHE A 62 3.91 1.00 22.81
C PHE A 62 4.45 -0.05 21.85
N GLY A 63 3.97 -1.30 21.92
CA GLY A 63 4.34 -2.38 21.00
C GLY A 63 4.07 -2.05 19.53
N VAL A 64 2.91 -1.44 19.21
CA VAL A 64 2.59 -0.95 17.87
C VAL A 64 3.54 0.18 17.45
N MET A 65 3.87 1.10 18.36
CA MET A 65 4.75 2.24 18.05
C MET A 65 6.21 1.85 17.79
N VAL A 66 6.70 0.77 18.40
CA VAL A 66 8.08 0.28 18.22
C VAL A 66 8.20 -0.83 17.17
N ASN A 67 7.10 -1.19 16.51
CA ASN A 67 7.08 -2.24 15.51
C ASN A 67 7.86 -1.80 14.25
N GLU A 68 8.95 -2.51 13.96
CA GLU A 68 9.83 -2.20 12.82
C GLU A 68 9.10 -2.27 11.48
N VAL A 69 8.20 -3.23 11.29
CA VAL A 69 7.44 -3.40 10.03
C VAL A 69 6.58 -2.17 9.76
N LEU A 70 5.99 -1.57 10.79
CA LEU A 70 5.15 -0.39 10.66
C LEU A 70 5.93 0.90 10.35
N VAL A 71 7.26 0.91 10.55
CA VAL A 71 8.14 2.01 10.08
C VAL A 71 8.14 2.10 8.54
N ALA A 72 7.86 1.00 7.84
CA ALA A 72 7.75 1.01 6.38
C ALA A 72 6.52 1.82 5.90
N VAL A 73 5.46 1.94 6.71
CA VAL A 73 4.22 2.63 6.31
C VAL A 73 4.47 4.12 6.01
N PRO A 74 5.02 4.95 6.93
CA PRO A 74 5.33 6.35 6.61
C PRO A 74 6.25 6.54 5.41
N LEU A 75 7.21 5.64 5.20
CA LEU A 75 8.15 5.70 4.09
C LEU A 75 7.46 5.40 2.75
N PHE A 76 6.61 4.36 2.68
CA PHE A 76 5.82 4.10 1.47
C PHE A 76 4.79 5.20 1.19
N VAL A 77 4.13 5.73 2.23
CA VAL A 77 3.25 6.90 2.10
C VAL A 77 4.03 8.09 1.53
N PHE A 78 5.21 8.38 2.08
CA PHE A 78 6.08 9.44 1.59
C PHE A 78 6.44 9.26 0.12
N MET A 79 6.87 8.06 -0.26
CA MET A 79 7.19 7.70 -1.64
C MET A 79 6.01 7.96 -2.57
N GLY A 80 4.83 7.44 -2.25
CA GLY A 80 3.61 7.60 -3.05
C GLY A 80 3.20 9.06 -3.24
N VAL A 81 3.09 9.78 -2.13
CA VAL A 81 2.69 11.20 -2.14
C VAL A 81 3.73 12.05 -2.88
N MET A 82 5.02 11.74 -2.75
CA MET A 82 6.07 12.45 -3.49
C MET A 82 5.94 12.26 -5.01
N LEU A 83 5.68 11.02 -5.48
CA LEU A 83 5.49 10.74 -6.90
C LEU A 83 4.19 11.39 -7.44
N GLU A 84 3.14 11.43 -6.63
CA GLU A 84 1.88 12.09 -6.98
C GLU A 84 2.05 13.62 -7.09
N LYS A 85 2.57 14.27 -6.04
CA LYS A 85 2.69 15.74 -5.98
C LYS A 85 3.76 16.31 -6.90
N SER A 86 4.70 15.49 -7.38
CA SER A 86 5.71 15.90 -8.36
C SER A 86 5.22 15.88 -9.82
N LYS A 87 3.91 15.65 -10.05
CA LYS A 87 3.28 15.57 -11.39
C LYS A 87 3.85 14.49 -12.30
N ILE A 88 4.56 13.52 -11.74
CA ILE A 88 5.03 12.35 -12.49
C ILE A 88 3.83 11.53 -12.96
N ALA A 89 2.79 11.38 -12.12
CA ALA A 89 1.54 10.71 -12.46
C ALA A 89 0.84 11.31 -13.70
N GLU A 90 0.76 12.64 -13.77
CA GLU A 90 0.16 13.37 -14.89
C GLU A 90 0.95 13.13 -16.19
N GLN A 91 2.29 13.23 -16.12
CA GLN A 91 3.17 12.98 -17.27
C GLN A 91 3.08 11.52 -17.77
N LEU A 92 2.95 10.56 -16.86
CA LEU A 92 2.75 9.14 -17.21
C LEU A 92 1.43 8.94 -17.96
N LEU A 93 0.33 9.53 -17.46
CA LEU A 93 -0.99 9.45 -18.09
C LEU A 93 -0.98 10.07 -19.49
N GLU A 94 -0.45 11.29 -19.65
CA GLU A 94 -0.33 11.94 -20.97
C GLU A 94 0.50 11.09 -21.93
N THR A 95 1.64 10.58 -21.48
CA THR A 95 2.57 9.82 -22.32
C THR A 95 1.98 8.46 -22.72
N MET A 96 1.23 7.80 -21.83
CA MET A 96 0.53 6.55 -22.17
C MET A 96 -0.63 6.79 -23.12
N GLY A 97 -1.37 7.89 -22.93
CA GLY A 97 -2.41 8.32 -23.86
C GLY A 97 -1.86 8.51 -25.28
N LEU A 98 -0.62 8.99 -25.43
CA LEU A 98 0.06 9.07 -26.73
C LEU A 98 0.49 7.69 -27.27
N LEU A 99 0.99 6.81 -26.39
CA LEU A 99 1.45 5.47 -26.77
C LEU A 99 0.32 4.60 -27.31
N PHE A 100 -0.81 4.58 -26.60
CA PHE A 100 -1.96 3.76 -26.97
C PHE A 100 -3.02 4.52 -27.76
N GLY A 101 -2.90 5.84 -27.95
CA GLY A 101 -3.93 6.71 -28.52
C GLY A 101 -4.47 6.25 -29.88
N LYS A 102 -3.60 5.76 -30.78
CA LYS A 102 -4.01 5.27 -32.11
C LYS A 102 -4.85 3.99 -32.08
N MET A 103 -4.95 3.33 -30.93
CA MET A 103 -5.69 2.08 -30.75
C MET A 103 -7.07 2.35 -30.14
N ARG A 104 -8.10 1.67 -30.64
CA ARG A 104 -9.43 1.65 -30.01
C ARG A 104 -9.30 1.12 -28.57
N GLY A 105 -9.90 1.80 -27.61
CA GLY A 105 -9.72 1.48 -26.18
C GLY A 105 -8.35 1.90 -25.59
N GLY A 106 -7.47 2.53 -26.38
CA GLY A 106 -6.11 2.83 -25.98
C GLY A 106 -5.97 3.77 -24.79
N LEU A 107 -6.83 4.79 -24.69
CA LEU A 107 -6.85 5.69 -23.53
C LEU A 107 -7.32 4.96 -22.26
N GLY A 108 -8.29 4.04 -22.38
CA GLY A 108 -8.71 3.19 -21.27
C GLY A 108 -7.58 2.27 -20.78
N LEU A 109 -6.85 1.62 -21.70
CA LEU A 109 -5.68 0.81 -21.37
C LEU A 109 -4.57 1.64 -20.70
N SER A 110 -4.39 2.87 -21.17
CA SER A 110 -3.45 3.82 -20.55
C SER A 110 -3.82 4.10 -19.11
N VAL A 111 -5.10 4.33 -18.81
CA VAL A 111 -5.59 4.54 -17.44
C VAL A 111 -5.31 3.32 -16.57
N VAL A 112 -5.66 2.11 -17.02
CA VAL A 112 -5.41 0.87 -16.24
C VAL A 112 -3.91 0.65 -15.99
N PHE A 113 -3.08 0.88 -17.00
CA PHE A 113 -1.65 0.64 -16.90
C PHE A 113 -0.93 1.65 -16.01
N VAL A 114 -1.24 2.95 -16.15
CA VAL A 114 -0.73 3.97 -15.23
C VAL A 114 -1.33 3.80 -13.84
N GLY A 115 -2.59 3.37 -13.77
CA GLY A 115 -3.26 2.79 -12.62
C GLY A 115 -2.40 1.84 -11.83
N MET A 116 -2.01 0.75 -12.48
CA MET A 116 -1.15 -0.28 -11.91
C MET A 116 0.21 0.27 -11.43
N LEU A 117 0.84 1.15 -12.21
CA LEU A 117 2.14 1.71 -11.83
C LEU A 117 2.04 2.66 -10.63
N LEU A 118 0.98 3.47 -10.57
CA LEU A 118 0.75 4.39 -9.45
C LEU A 118 0.25 3.64 -8.22
N ALA A 119 -0.55 2.59 -8.41
CA ALA A 119 -1.06 1.70 -7.37
C ALA A 119 0.07 1.16 -6.48
N ALA A 120 1.18 0.73 -7.10
CA ALA A 120 2.38 0.28 -6.39
C ALA A 120 3.07 1.38 -5.56
N SER A 121 2.57 2.62 -5.56
CA SER A 121 3.18 3.73 -4.82
C SER A 121 2.22 4.44 -3.86
N THR A 122 0.95 4.63 -4.24
CA THR A 122 0.05 5.53 -3.50
C THR A 122 -0.78 4.84 -2.43
N GLY A 123 -1.05 3.53 -2.51
CA GLY A 123 -1.72 2.73 -1.49
C GLY A 123 -3.13 3.18 -1.03
N ILE A 124 -3.61 4.33 -1.49
CA ILE A 124 -4.82 5.03 -1.04
C ILE A 124 -5.76 5.17 -2.23
N VAL A 125 -6.89 4.48 -2.17
CA VAL A 125 -7.84 4.39 -3.28
C VAL A 125 -8.48 5.74 -3.56
N GLY A 126 -9.01 6.41 -2.54
CA GLY A 126 -9.72 7.69 -2.70
C GLY A 126 -8.86 8.76 -3.39
N ALA A 127 -7.62 8.95 -2.94
CA ALA A 127 -6.69 9.92 -3.53
C ALA A 127 -6.36 9.59 -4.99
N THR A 128 -6.13 8.31 -5.29
CA THR A 128 -5.77 7.85 -6.65
C THR A 128 -6.95 8.00 -7.60
N VAL A 129 -8.17 7.62 -7.19
CA VAL A 129 -9.40 7.76 -7.98
C VAL A 129 -9.72 9.23 -8.22
N VAL A 130 -9.60 10.10 -7.21
CA VAL A 130 -9.84 11.55 -7.40
C VAL A 130 -8.82 12.14 -8.36
N THR A 131 -7.55 11.80 -8.22
CA THR A 131 -6.48 12.31 -9.09
C THR A 131 -6.68 11.85 -10.54
N MET A 132 -6.90 10.55 -10.76
CA MET A 132 -7.19 10.00 -12.09
C MET A 132 -8.53 10.49 -12.64
N GLY A 133 -9.52 10.71 -11.79
CA GLY A 133 -10.81 11.29 -12.16
C GLY A 133 -10.66 12.71 -12.68
N LEU A 134 -9.92 13.56 -11.96
CA LEU A 134 -9.69 14.95 -12.37
C LEU A 134 -8.83 15.08 -13.63
N LEU A 135 -7.87 14.17 -13.85
CA LEU A 135 -6.94 14.23 -14.98
C LEU A 135 -7.43 13.45 -16.21
N SER A 136 -7.90 12.21 -16.02
CA SER A 136 -8.21 11.29 -17.11
C SER A 136 -9.66 11.41 -17.60
N LEU A 137 -10.64 11.63 -16.71
CA LEU A 137 -12.05 11.66 -17.11
C LEU A 137 -12.35 12.77 -18.13
N PRO A 138 -11.91 14.04 -17.95
CA PRO A 138 -12.17 15.08 -18.93
C PRO A 138 -11.55 14.76 -20.29
N THR A 139 -10.36 14.14 -20.28
CA THR A 139 -9.63 13.75 -21.49
C THR A 139 -10.35 12.61 -22.23
N MET A 140 -10.86 11.61 -21.50
CA MET A 140 -11.65 10.50 -22.07
C MET A 140 -12.97 11.00 -22.68
N LEU A 141 -13.68 11.89 -21.98
CA LEU A 141 -14.94 12.45 -22.48
C LEU A 141 -14.73 13.32 -23.73
N LYS A 142 -13.68 14.16 -23.75
CA LYS A 142 -13.31 14.94 -24.95
C LYS A 142 -12.93 14.06 -26.14
N ALA A 143 -12.33 12.90 -25.87
CA ALA A 143 -12.04 11.90 -26.89
C ALA A 143 -13.27 11.13 -27.38
N GLY A 144 -14.45 11.31 -26.77
CA GLY A 144 -15.68 10.62 -27.15
C GLY A 144 -15.88 9.25 -26.50
N TYR A 145 -15.22 8.96 -25.37
CA TYR A 145 -15.49 7.73 -24.62
C TYR A 145 -16.88 7.75 -23.98
N ASP A 146 -17.51 6.58 -23.90
CA ASP A 146 -18.74 6.41 -23.11
C ASP A 146 -18.48 6.72 -21.62
N PRO A 147 -19.29 7.59 -20.97
CA PRO A 147 -19.08 7.97 -19.58
C PRO A 147 -19.09 6.79 -18.60
N LYS A 148 -19.87 5.73 -18.85
CA LYS A 148 -19.93 4.58 -17.95
C LYS A 148 -18.64 3.77 -18.03
N LEU A 149 -18.12 3.58 -19.24
CA LEU A 149 -16.82 2.92 -19.43
C LEU A 149 -15.68 3.73 -18.82
N ALA A 150 -15.66 5.05 -19.04
CA ALA A 150 -14.62 5.92 -18.51
C ALA A 150 -14.62 5.93 -16.98
N CYS A 151 -15.76 6.19 -16.34
CA CYS A 151 -15.89 6.17 -14.89
C CYS A 151 -15.56 4.79 -14.31
N GLY A 152 -16.09 3.71 -14.90
CA GLY A 152 -15.83 2.34 -14.45
C GLY A 152 -14.34 1.98 -14.53
N THR A 153 -13.66 2.38 -15.61
CA THR A 153 -12.22 2.13 -15.78
C THR A 153 -11.39 2.90 -14.76
N ILE A 154 -11.71 4.17 -14.51
CA ILE A 154 -10.99 5.00 -13.51
C ILE A 154 -11.21 4.44 -12.10
N CYS A 155 -12.45 4.09 -11.73
CA CYS A 155 -12.73 3.51 -10.42
C CYS A 155 -12.02 2.17 -10.22
N ALA A 156 -12.10 1.25 -11.20
CA ALA A 156 -11.43 -0.04 -11.11
C ALA A 156 -9.90 0.09 -11.10
N SER A 157 -9.36 1.04 -11.85
CA SER A 157 -7.92 1.31 -11.90
C SER A 157 -7.40 1.89 -10.59
N GLY A 158 -8.18 2.75 -9.93
CA GLY A 158 -7.78 3.36 -8.67
C GLY A 158 -7.77 2.40 -7.47
N THR A 159 -8.59 1.35 -7.48
CA THR A 159 -8.61 0.32 -6.42
C THR A 159 -7.42 -0.64 -6.48
N LEU A 160 -6.67 -0.66 -7.59
CA LEU A 160 -5.45 -1.47 -7.72
C LEU A 160 -4.41 -1.14 -6.65
N GLY A 161 -4.43 0.08 -6.09
CA GLY A 161 -3.51 0.54 -5.04
C GLY A 161 -3.48 -0.34 -3.79
N GLN A 162 -4.58 -1.03 -3.48
CA GLN A 162 -4.65 -1.87 -2.29
C GLN A 162 -3.99 -3.23 -2.50
N ILE A 163 -4.05 -3.79 -3.70
CA ILE A 163 -3.60 -5.17 -3.99
C ILE A 163 -2.18 -5.22 -4.55
N ILE A 164 -1.72 -4.20 -5.27
CA ILE A 164 -0.42 -4.23 -5.95
C ILE A 164 0.68 -3.77 -4.98
N PRO A 165 1.66 -4.63 -4.65
CA PRO A 165 2.74 -4.24 -3.74
C PRO A 165 3.68 -3.19 -4.34
N PRO A 166 4.30 -2.32 -3.50
CA PRO A 166 4.12 -2.19 -2.05
C PRO A 166 2.80 -1.49 -1.68
N SER A 167 2.01 -2.14 -0.80
CA SER A 167 0.69 -1.65 -0.36
C SER A 167 0.67 -1.53 1.17
N ILE A 168 0.21 -0.38 1.67
CA ILE A 168 0.08 -0.10 3.11
C ILE A 168 -0.87 -1.11 3.77
N VAL A 169 -1.97 -1.44 3.09
CA VAL A 169 -2.95 -2.42 3.56
C VAL A 169 -2.30 -3.79 3.73
N LEU A 170 -1.45 -4.22 2.79
CA LEU A 170 -0.74 -5.49 2.89
C LEU A 170 0.33 -5.48 4.01
N VAL A 171 0.99 -4.35 4.26
CA VAL A 171 1.93 -4.22 5.39
C VAL A 171 1.20 -4.40 6.72
N ILE A 172 0.07 -3.73 6.89
CA ILE A 172 -0.75 -3.82 8.11
C ILE A 172 -1.34 -5.23 8.27
N LEU A 173 -1.89 -5.79 7.20
CA LEU A 173 -2.44 -7.13 7.21
C LEU A 173 -1.36 -8.16 7.54
N GLY A 174 -0.14 -7.96 7.07
CA GLY A 174 0.96 -8.87 7.38
C GLY A 174 1.38 -8.85 8.84
N ASP A 175 1.43 -7.69 9.49
CA ASP A 175 1.66 -7.63 10.94
C ASP A 175 0.56 -8.39 11.72
N ILE A 176 -0.70 -8.16 11.37
CA ILE A 176 -1.84 -8.82 12.02
C ILE A 176 -1.81 -10.34 11.79
N LEU A 177 -1.59 -10.77 10.55
CA LEU A 177 -1.54 -12.19 10.18
C LEU A 177 -0.32 -12.89 10.78
N GLN A 178 0.83 -12.23 10.87
CA GLN A 178 2.02 -12.75 11.54
C GLN A 178 1.71 -13.08 13.00
N GLY A 179 1.07 -12.15 13.72
CA GLY A 179 0.65 -12.34 15.11
C GLY A 179 -0.40 -13.44 15.27
N ALA A 180 -1.40 -13.48 14.39
CA ALA A 180 -2.46 -14.50 14.42
C ALA A 180 -1.92 -15.90 14.09
N ASN A 181 -1.04 -16.01 13.08
CA ASN A 181 -0.41 -17.26 12.67
C ASN A 181 0.48 -17.81 13.79
N THR A 182 1.31 -16.96 14.41
CA THR A 182 2.16 -17.36 15.54
C THR A 182 1.33 -17.92 16.70
N GLN A 183 0.24 -17.24 17.06
CA GLN A 183 -0.67 -17.72 18.12
C GLN A 183 -1.34 -19.05 17.77
N ALA A 184 -1.79 -19.21 16.52
CA ALA A 184 -2.40 -20.46 16.06
C ALA A 184 -1.40 -21.62 16.06
N GLN A 185 -0.15 -21.38 15.63
CA GLN A 185 0.91 -22.40 15.64
C GLN A 185 1.28 -22.84 17.05
N LEU A 186 1.38 -21.89 17.99
CA LEU A 186 1.60 -22.20 19.41
C LEU A 186 0.46 -23.07 19.97
N ALA A 187 -0.79 -22.80 19.62
CA ALA A 187 -1.94 -23.61 20.02
C ALA A 187 -1.91 -25.04 19.43
N LEU A 188 -1.27 -25.23 18.26
CA LEU A 188 -1.01 -26.53 17.65
C LEU A 188 0.21 -27.26 18.24
N GLY A 189 0.86 -26.67 19.26
CA GLY A 189 2.06 -27.24 19.90
C GLY A 189 3.36 -26.97 19.15
N ASN A 190 3.35 -26.09 18.13
CA ASN A 190 4.54 -25.65 17.43
C ASN A 190 5.15 -24.41 18.12
N TYR A 191 6.22 -24.63 18.87
CA TYR A 191 6.92 -23.57 19.63
C TYR A 191 7.99 -22.83 18.82
N ALA A 192 8.28 -23.28 17.59
CA ALA A 192 9.19 -22.63 16.65
C ALA A 192 8.50 -22.44 15.30
N PRO A 193 7.43 -21.63 15.23
CA PRO A 193 6.73 -21.40 13.97
C PRO A 193 7.57 -20.56 13.01
N ASP A 194 7.42 -20.85 11.72
CA ASP A 194 7.80 -19.94 10.64
C ASP A 194 6.59 -19.02 10.39
N PRO A 195 6.57 -17.79 10.93
CA PRO A 195 5.39 -16.96 10.86
C PRO A 195 5.24 -16.37 9.46
N VAL A 196 4.00 -16.21 8.99
CA VAL A 196 3.72 -15.54 7.72
C VAL A 196 4.20 -14.09 7.81
N SER A 197 5.15 -13.71 6.97
CA SER A 197 5.73 -12.37 6.95
C SER A 197 5.00 -11.45 5.97
N VAL A 198 5.27 -10.14 6.06
CA VAL A 198 4.82 -9.16 5.07
C VAL A 198 5.35 -9.47 3.66
N ILE A 199 6.57 -10.03 3.58
CA ILE A 199 7.21 -10.39 2.31
C ILE A 199 6.42 -11.50 1.62
N ASP A 200 5.98 -12.50 2.38
CA ASP A 200 5.15 -13.61 1.86
C ASP A 200 3.82 -13.10 1.32
N LEU A 201 3.21 -12.12 2.00
CA LEU A 201 1.98 -11.48 1.53
C LEU A 201 2.20 -10.64 0.28
N PHE A 202 3.31 -9.91 0.17
CA PHE A 202 3.64 -9.18 -1.05
C PHE A 202 3.83 -10.14 -2.23
N ALA A 203 4.59 -11.21 -2.03
CA ALA A 203 4.80 -12.25 -3.05
C ALA A 203 3.46 -12.93 -3.44
N GLY A 204 2.64 -13.27 -2.45
CA GLY A 204 1.33 -13.89 -2.64
C GLY A 204 0.31 -12.98 -3.32
N ALA A 205 0.35 -11.67 -3.08
CA ALA A 205 -0.57 -10.69 -3.67
C ALA A 205 -0.18 -10.26 -5.09
N PHE A 206 1.11 -10.35 -5.45
CA PHE A 206 1.61 -9.90 -6.75
C PHE A 206 0.91 -10.58 -7.93
N LEU A 207 0.83 -11.92 -7.92
CA LEU A 207 0.22 -12.67 -9.02
C LEU A 207 -1.27 -12.36 -9.17
N PRO A 208 -2.11 -12.43 -8.10
CA PRO A 208 -3.51 -11.99 -8.17
C PRO A 208 -3.67 -10.54 -8.66
N GLY A 209 -2.83 -9.62 -8.21
CA GLY A 209 -2.84 -8.23 -8.67
C GLY A 209 -2.61 -8.11 -10.18
N MET A 210 -1.60 -8.80 -10.70
CA MET A 210 -1.30 -8.81 -12.14
C MET A 210 -2.38 -9.50 -12.97
N VAL A 211 -3.00 -10.57 -12.46
CA VAL A 211 -4.16 -11.22 -13.07
C VAL A 211 -5.33 -10.24 -13.17
N LEU A 212 -5.61 -9.50 -12.10
CA LEU A 212 -6.68 -8.51 -12.08
C LEU A 212 -6.45 -7.37 -13.10
N VAL A 213 -5.23 -6.84 -13.17
CA VAL A 213 -4.83 -5.85 -14.18
C VAL A 213 -5.02 -6.42 -15.59
N GLY A 214 -4.62 -7.68 -15.81
CA GLY A 214 -4.85 -8.41 -17.06
C GLY A 214 -6.33 -8.51 -17.41
N MET A 215 -7.19 -8.84 -16.44
CA MET A 215 -8.64 -8.91 -16.62
C MET A 215 -9.25 -7.55 -16.99
N TYR A 216 -8.79 -6.46 -16.36
CA TYR A 216 -9.25 -5.10 -16.69
C TYR A 216 -8.82 -4.68 -18.09
N MET A 217 -7.58 -4.96 -18.48
CA MET A 217 -7.12 -4.70 -19.85
C MET A 217 -7.88 -5.55 -20.88
N LEU A 218 -8.09 -6.83 -20.58
CA LEU A 218 -8.87 -7.74 -21.44
C LEU A 218 -10.30 -7.24 -21.61
N TRP A 219 -10.95 -6.78 -20.55
CA TRP A 219 -12.28 -6.20 -20.61
C TRP A 219 -12.37 -4.99 -21.55
N ILE A 220 -11.39 -4.08 -21.48
CA ILE A 220 -11.33 -2.91 -22.37
C ILE A 220 -11.10 -3.35 -23.83
N LEU A 221 -10.23 -4.34 -24.05
CA LEU A 221 -10.00 -4.90 -25.38
C LEU A 221 -11.26 -5.55 -25.95
N ILE A 222 -11.99 -6.32 -25.15
CA ILE A 222 -13.28 -6.92 -25.53
C ILE A 222 -14.26 -5.82 -25.95
N ILE A 223 -14.45 -4.78 -25.12
CA ILE A 223 -15.33 -3.66 -25.45
C ILE A 223 -14.88 -2.94 -26.73
N SER A 224 -13.58 -2.79 -26.95
CA SER A 224 -13.06 -2.12 -28.16
C SER A 224 -13.40 -2.83 -29.47
N VAL A 225 -13.64 -4.15 -29.41
CA VAL A 225 -14.07 -4.96 -30.55
C VAL A 225 -15.58 -4.94 -30.70
N PHE A 226 -16.33 -5.14 -29.60
CA PHE A 226 -17.79 -5.25 -29.64
C PHE A 226 -18.54 -3.91 -29.70
N ARG A 227 -17.97 -2.84 -29.15
CA ARG A 227 -18.54 -1.48 -29.14
C ARG A 227 -17.45 -0.45 -29.46
N PRO A 228 -17.00 -0.39 -30.73
CA PRO A 228 -15.92 0.51 -31.13
C PRO A 228 -16.26 1.99 -30.93
N ASP A 229 -17.54 2.36 -31.00
CA ASP A 229 -18.00 3.74 -30.78
C ASP A 229 -17.88 4.19 -29.32
N ALA A 230 -17.85 3.25 -28.37
CA ALA A 230 -17.75 3.58 -26.94
C ALA A 230 -16.31 3.92 -26.50
N CYS A 231 -15.31 3.60 -27.31
CA CYS A 231 -13.90 3.86 -27.01
C CYS A 231 -13.10 4.16 -28.28
N PRO A 232 -13.39 5.28 -28.95
CA PRO A 232 -12.74 5.65 -30.20
C PRO A 232 -11.23 5.87 -30.02
N PRO A 233 -10.44 5.72 -31.10
CA PRO A 233 -9.02 6.04 -31.07
C PRO A 233 -8.83 7.57 -31.05
N VAL A 234 -7.77 8.01 -30.39
CA VAL A 234 -7.35 9.42 -30.33
C VAL A 234 -6.27 9.66 -31.37
N GLU A 235 -6.46 10.67 -32.23
CA GLU A 235 -5.43 11.09 -33.17
C GLU A 235 -4.28 11.80 -32.43
N THR A 236 -3.07 11.25 -32.57
CA THR A 236 -1.85 11.84 -32.02
C THR A 236 -1.03 12.45 -33.15
N GLY A 237 -0.70 13.74 -33.06
CA GLY A 237 0.15 14.44 -34.04
C GLY A 237 1.65 14.06 -33.98
N GLU A 238 2.07 13.24 -33.01
CA GLU A 238 3.47 12.82 -32.84
C GLU A 238 3.84 11.57 -33.66
N THR A 239 5.11 11.49 -34.07
CA THR A 239 5.69 10.34 -34.78
C THR A 239 5.93 9.16 -33.83
N ARG A 240 5.84 7.92 -34.31
CA ARG A 240 6.09 6.71 -33.49
C ARG A 240 7.45 6.72 -32.78
N ALA A 241 8.48 7.31 -33.39
CA ALA A 241 9.81 7.41 -32.80
C ALA A 241 9.86 8.39 -31.61
N GLU A 242 9.16 9.53 -31.74
CA GLU A 242 9.07 10.57 -30.71
C GLU A 242 8.30 10.05 -29.49
N VAL A 243 7.17 9.39 -29.74
CA VAL A 243 6.37 8.74 -28.69
C VAL A 243 7.19 7.68 -27.94
N ARG A 244 7.92 6.80 -28.65
CA ARG A 244 8.79 5.80 -28.01
C ARG A 244 9.87 6.44 -27.15
N ALA A 245 10.53 7.49 -27.64
CA ALA A 245 11.56 8.20 -26.88
C ALA A 245 10.99 8.87 -25.62
N ARG A 246 9.79 9.46 -25.73
CA ARG A 246 9.08 10.08 -24.59
C ARG A 246 8.67 9.03 -23.57
N VAL A 247 8.09 7.92 -24.01
CA VAL A 247 7.74 6.76 -23.16
C VAL A 247 8.96 6.28 -22.39
N LEU A 248 10.07 6.02 -23.07
CA LEU A 248 11.28 5.54 -22.41
C LEU A 248 11.81 6.56 -21.38
N ARG A 249 11.72 7.86 -21.66
CA ARG A 249 12.20 8.91 -20.74
C ARG A 249 11.30 9.15 -19.52
N VAL A 250 10.00 8.97 -19.67
CA VAL A 250 8.99 9.26 -18.62
C VAL A 250 8.67 8.03 -17.80
N MET A 251 8.53 6.85 -18.43
CA MET A 251 8.16 5.61 -17.76
C MET A 251 9.30 4.89 -17.06
N MET A 252 10.49 4.87 -17.69
CA MET A 252 11.60 4.08 -17.15
C MET A 252 11.92 4.46 -15.70
N PRO A 253 12.00 5.74 -15.31
CA PRO A 253 12.44 6.06 -13.95
C PRO A 253 11.47 5.56 -12.85
N PRO A 254 10.14 5.82 -12.92
CA PRO A 254 9.20 5.24 -11.95
C PRO A 254 9.13 3.70 -12.00
N ALA A 255 9.15 3.11 -13.20
CA ALA A 255 9.13 1.65 -13.33
C ALA A 255 10.38 0.99 -12.75
N THR A 256 11.57 1.56 -13.00
CA THR A 256 12.83 1.10 -12.41
C THR A 256 12.81 1.23 -10.89
N LEU A 257 12.23 2.31 -10.35
CA LEU A 257 12.08 2.48 -8.91
C LEU A 257 11.18 1.40 -8.29
N ILE A 258 10.01 1.13 -8.90
CA ILE A 258 9.08 0.10 -8.43
C ILE A 258 9.74 -1.29 -8.52
N ILE A 259 10.39 -1.61 -9.64
CA ILE A 259 11.10 -2.89 -9.83
C ILE A 259 12.25 -3.02 -8.84
N LEU A 260 12.98 -1.95 -8.53
CA LEU A 260 14.05 -1.97 -7.53
C LEU A 260 13.49 -2.26 -6.15
N VAL A 261 12.45 -1.54 -5.72
CA VAL A 261 11.83 -1.72 -4.40
C VAL A 261 11.24 -3.13 -4.30
N LEU A 262 10.35 -3.50 -5.21
CA LEU A 262 9.67 -4.79 -5.18
C LEU A 262 10.65 -5.95 -5.38
N GLY A 263 11.59 -5.83 -6.33
CA GLY A 263 12.60 -6.83 -6.60
C GLY A 263 13.51 -7.07 -5.39
N SER A 264 13.91 -6.00 -4.68
CA SER A 264 14.72 -6.13 -3.46
C SER A 264 13.97 -6.86 -2.33
N ILE A 265 12.65 -6.67 -2.23
CA ILE A 265 11.80 -7.36 -1.25
C ILE A 265 11.60 -8.83 -1.64
N LEU A 266 11.19 -9.10 -2.88
CA LEU A 266 10.84 -10.45 -3.34
C LEU A 266 12.05 -11.40 -3.42
N VAL A 267 13.24 -10.87 -3.71
CA VAL A 267 14.50 -11.65 -3.69
C VAL A 267 15.03 -11.82 -2.26
N GLY A 268 14.46 -11.11 -1.27
CA GLY A 268 14.94 -11.12 0.11
C GLY A 268 16.25 -10.34 0.30
N ALA A 269 16.61 -9.47 -0.64
CA ALA A 269 17.80 -8.63 -0.57
C ALA A 269 17.65 -7.45 0.39
N ALA A 270 16.42 -7.01 0.66
CA ALA A 270 16.09 -5.94 1.59
C ALA A 270 14.81 -6.26 2.36
N THR A 271 14.77 -5.86 3.62
CA THR A 271 13.55 -5.85 4.44
C THR A 271 12.55 -4.80 3.91
N PRO A 272 11.25 -4.89 4.25
CA PRO A 272 10.25 -3.90 3.82
C PRO A 272 10.61 -2.46 4.21
N THR A 273 11.25 -2.26 5.37
CA THR A 273 11.70 -0.94 5.85
C THR A 273 12.85 -0.39 5.01
N GLU A 274 13.87 -1.21 4.73
CA GLU A 274 15.00 -0.84 3.87
C GLU A 274 14.53 -0.53 2.44
N ALA A 275 13.66 -1.37 1.88
CA ALA A 275 13.08 -1.15 0.57
C ALA A 275 12.21 0.12 0.52
N ALA A 276 11.43 0.42 1.56
CA ALA A 276 10.66 1.65 1.66
C ALA A 276 11.55 2.90 1.77
N ALA A 277 12.67 2.82 2.50
CA ALA A 277 13.64 3.90 2.60
C ALA A 277 14.31 4.17 1.24
N MET A 278 14.73 3.12 0.53
CA MET A 278 15.25 3.22 -0.84
C MET A 278 14.21 3.79 -1.80
N GLY A 279 12.96 3.36 -1.70
CA GLY A 279 11.83 3.89 -2.45
C GLY A 279 11.62 5.39 -2.21
N SER A 280 11.65 5.82 -0.95
CA SER A 280 11.52 7.22 -0.53
C SER A 280 12.64 8.09 -1.09
N VAL A 281 13.88 7.61 -1.01
CA VAL A 281 15.06 8.27 -1.60
C VAL A 281 14.91 8.35 -3.11
N GLY A 282 14.53 7.26 -3.77
CA GLY A 282 14.31 7.24 -5.22
C GLY A 282 13.20 8.20 -5.66
N ALA A 283 12.07 8.25 -4.95
CA ALA A 283 10.99 9.18 -5.26
C ALA A 283 11.42 10.65 -5.09
N MET A 284 12.18 10.97 -4.04
CA MET A 284 12.78 12.30 -3.87
C MET A 284 13.69 12.67 -5.04
N LEU A 285 14.56 11.75 -5.46
CA LEU A 285 15.45 11.92 -6.61
C LEU A 285 14.64 12.16 -7.91
N LEU A 286 13.60 11.37 -8.15
CA LEU A 286 12.73 11.54 -9.32
C LEU A 286 11.97 12.87 -9.30
N ALA A 287 11.45 13.29 -8.15
CA ALA A 287 10.81 14.58 -7.98
C ALA A 287 11.79 15.75 -8.24
N GLY A 288 13.02 15.65 -7.73
CA GLY A 288 14.08 16.63 -7.98
C GLY A 288 14.47 16.75 -9.46
N ARG A 289 14.35 15.66 -10.23
CA ARG A 289 14.50 15.68 -11.70
C ARG A 289 13.31 16.30 -12.41
N ALA A 290 12.09 16.02 -11.95
CA ALA A 290 10.86 16.55 -12.54
C ALA A 290 10.77 18.07 -12.39
N VAL A 291 11.29 18.63 -11.29
CA VAL A 291 11.31 20.07 -11.02
C VAL A 291 12.36 20.81 -11.85
N ASP A 292 13.58 20.27 -11.99
CA ASP A 292 14.66 20.91 -12.74
C ASP A 292 15.37 19.93 -13.69
N ALA A 293 15.03 20.06 -14.97
CA ALA A 293 15.58 19.25 -16.05
C ALA A 293 16.96 19.73 -16.55
N ARG A 294 17.50 20.87 -16.05
CA ARG A 294 18.79 21.41 -16.55
C ARG A 294 19.99 20.70 -15.96
N THR A 295 19.91 20.24 -14.71
CA THR A 295 21.02 19.55 -14.02
C THR A 295 20.56 18.19 -13.51
N VAL A 296 20.40 17.22 -14.43
CA VAL A 296 19.90 15.87 -14.10
C VAL A 296 21.00 14.89 -13.67
N TRP A 297 22.26 15.18 -13.97
CA TRP A 297 23.41 14.31 -13.66
C TRP A 297 23.46 13.84 -12.19
N PRO A 298 23.31 14.71 -11.17
CA PRO A 298 23.38 14.29 -9.77
C PRO A 298 22.28 13.29 -9.39
N VAL A 299 21.11 13.40 -10.02
CA VAL A 299 19.99 12.49 -9.80
C VAL A 299 20.29 11.11 -10.38
N TYR A 300 20.80 11.07 -11.61
CA TYR A 300 21.18 9.81 -12.25
C TYR A 300 22.35 9.13 -11.52
N ALA A 301 23.36 9.89 -11.10
CA ALA A 301 24.50 9.36 -10.33
C ALA A 301 24.05 8.78 -8.97
N ALA A 302 23.12 9.43 -8.28
CA ALA A 302 22.53 8.91 -7.05
C ALA A 302 21.65 7.68 -7.30
N GLY A 303 20.82 7.69 -8.34
CA GLY A 303 19.99 6.55 -8.72
C GLY A 303 20.81 5.30 -9.10
N THR A 304 21.88 5.47 -9.87
CA THR A 304 22.79 4.37 -10.20
C THR A 304 23.58 3.90 -8.98
N SER A 305 24.01 4.81 -8.10
CA SER A 305 24.66 4.45 -6.84
C SER A 305 23.74 3.65 -5.93
N LEU A 306 22.44 3.96 -5.91
CA LEU A 306 21.45 3.21 -5.14
C LEU A 306 21.26 1.78 -5.69
N LEU A 307 21.23 1.62 -7.01
CA LEU A 307 21.25 0.29 -7.67
C LEU A 307 22.50 -0.50 -7.31
N VAL A 308 23.68 0.14 -7.34
CA VAL A 308 24.95 -0.49 -6.98
C VAL A 308 24.97 -0.90 -5.51
N LEU A 309 24.41 -0.10 -4.60
CA LEU A 309 24.31 -0.45 -3.18
C LEU A 309 23.49 -1.72 -2.96
N VAL A 310 22.31 -1.83 -3.59
CA VAL A 310 21.49 -3.05 -3.51
C VAL A 310 22.25 -4.26 -4.03
N MET A 311 22.96 -4.11 -5.14
CA MET A 311 23.79 -5.18 -5.71
C MET A 311 24.94 -5.59 -4.77
N LEU A 312 25.65 -4.62 -4.16
CA LEU A 312 26.76 -4.91 -3.25
C LEU A 312 26.28 -5.61 -1.98
N VAL A 313 25.16 -5.18 -1.39
CA VAL A 313 24.56 -5.81 -0.21
C VAL A 313 24.12 -7.25 -0.51
N SER A 314 23.67 -7.52 -1.74
CA SER A 314 23.22 -8.85 -2.15
C SER A 314 24.37 -9.83 -2.43
N LEU A 315 25.55 -9.33 -2.78
CA LEU A 315 26.68 -10.14 -3.24
C LEU A 315 27.83 -10.25 -2.23
N PHE A 316 27.99 -9.26 -1.35
CA PHE A 316 29.11 -9.16 -0.41
C PHE A 316 28.61 -8.95 1.02
N ASP A 317 29.34 -9.50 1.99
CA ASP A 317 29.04 -9.28 3.40
C ASP A 317 29.74 -8.00 3.89
N LEU A 318 28.97 -6.91 3.95
CA LEU A 318 29.46 -5.57 4.30
C LEU A 318 29.55 -5.32 5.82
N ARG A 319 29.41 -6.34 6.66
CA ARG A 319 29.49 -6.18 8.12
C ARG A 319 30.91 -5.83 8.56
N MET A 320 31.07 -4.65 9.13
CA MET A 320 32.37 -4.11 9.57
C MET A 320 32.89 -4.70 10.89
N GLN A 321 32.08 -5.41 11.67
CA GLN A 321 32.45 -5.97 12.97
C GLN A 321 33.04 -7.39 12.87
N ARG A 322 33.78 -7.69 11.79
CA ARG A 322 34.38 -9.00 11.56
C ARG A 322 35.86 -8.98 11.91
N ASP A 323 36.34 -10.05 12.55
CA ASP A 323 37.75 -10.20 12.93
C ASP A 323 38.69 -10.30 11.70
N VAL A 324 38.20 -10.88 10.60
CA VAL A 324 38.91 -10.95 9.32
C VAL A 324 37.95 -10.60 8.18
N ILE A 325 38.26 -9.52 7.47
CA ILE A 325 37.52 -9.04 6.30
C ILE A 325 38.33 -9.41 5.04
N PRO A 326 37.83 -10.30 4.18
CA PRO A 326 38.42 -10.59 2.88
C PRO A 326 38.59 -9.32 2.06
N THR A 327 39.65 -9.24 1.24
CA THR A 327 39.94 -8.06 0.43
C THR A 327 38.77 -7.67 -0.50
N GLY A 328 38.00 -8.66 -0.99
CA GLY A 328 36.80 -8.43 -1.78
C GLY A 328 35.70 -7.69 -1.01
N ASP A 329 35.40 -8.14 0.21
CA ASP A 329 34.39 -7.52 1.09
C ASP A 329 34.83 -6.10 1.52
N LEU A 330 36.14 -5.90 1.75
CA LEU A 330 36.69 -4.59 2.07
C LEU A 330 36.55 -3.59 0.90
N ILE A 331 36.87 -4.02 -0.33
CA ILE A 331 36.68 -3.18 -1.52
C ILE A 331 35.20 -2.86 -1.71
N ALA A 332 34.32 -3.87 -1.58
CA ALA A 332 32.88 -3.69 -1.67
C ALA A 332 32.37 -2.67 -0.63
N ALA A 333 32.89 -2.72 0.60
CA ALA A 333 32.53 -1.79 1.67
C ALA A 333 33.00 -0.34 1.38
N ILE A 334 34.20 -0.16 0.82
CA ILE A 334 34.69 1.16 0.40
C ILE A 334 33.83 1.73 -0.74
N VAL A 335 33.50 0.90 -1.74
CA VAL A 335 32.63 1.30 -2.86
C VAL A 335 31.24 1.64 -2.35
N ALA A 336 30.68 0.84 -1.43
CA ALA A 336 29.40 1.14 -0.79
C ALA A 336 29.45 2.48 -0.04
N GLY A 337 30.51 2.76 0.72
CA GLY A 337 30.72 4.05 1.38
C GLY A 337 30.72 5.23 0.40
N ALA A 338 31.42 5.10 -0.73
CA ALA A 338 31.41 6.12 -1.79
C ALA A 338 30.02 6.30 -2.41
N CYS A 339 29.31 5.21 -2.70
CA CYS A 339 27.94 5.25 -3.22
C CYS A 339 26.97 5.95 -2.24
N VAL A 340 27.09 5.70 -0.94
CA VAL A 340 26.29 6.36 0.10
C VAL A 340 26.51 7.88 0.07
N VAL A 341 27.76 8.34 -0.07
CA VAL A 341 28.05 9.78 -0.19
C VAL A 341 27.41 10.37 -1.45
N VAL A 342 27.50 9.69 -2.59
CA VAL A 342 26.87 10.13 -3.84
C VAL A 342 25.35 10.22 -3.70
N VAL A 343 24.72 9.21 -3.07
CA VAL A 343 23.29 9.22 -2.78
C VAL A 343 22.93 10.40 -1.86
N ALA A 344 23.67 10.60 -0.78
CA ALA A 344 23.41 11.69 0.17
C ALA A 344 23.48 13.08 -0.50
N VAL A 345 24.49 13.31 -1.34
CA VAL A 345 24.62 14.55 -2.11
C VAL A 345 23.47 14.71 -3.10
N GLY A 346 23.11 13.65 -3.84
CA GLY A 346 21.99 13.68 -4.78
C GLY A 346 20.63 13.95 -4.10
N VAL A 347 20.42 13.37 -2.91
CA VAL A 347 19.24 13.63 -2.08
C VAL A 347 19.24 15.06 -1.58
N ALA A 348 20.35 15.59 -1.07
CA ALA A 348 20.44 16.97 -0.59
C ALA A 348 20.12 17.99 -1.72
N ILE A 349 20.64 17.74 -2.92
CA ILE A 349 20.33 18.57 -4.10
C ILE A 349 18.84 18.47 -4.46
N SER A 350 18.30 17.25 -4.53
CA SER A 350 16.88 17.03 -4.87
C SER A 350 15.94 17.65 -3.83
N LEU A 351 16.27 17.50 -2.54
CA LEU A 351 15.56 18.11 -1.43
C LEU A 351 15.53 19.63 -1.57
N GLY A 352 16.69 20.25 -1.85
CA GLY A 352 16.78 21.69 -2.09
C GLY A 352 15.92 22.17 -3.27
N ARG A 353 15.81 21.38 -4.34
CA ARG A 353 14.95 21.69 -5.50
C ARG A 353 13.46 21.61 -5.16
N VAL A 354 13.05 20.52 -4.54
CA VAL A 354 11.64 20.24 -4.20
C VAL A 354 11.15 21.13 -3.05
N TYR A 355 12.04 21.55 -2.15
CA TYR A 355 11.72 22.51 -1.10
C TYR A 355 11.40 23.90 -1.67
N ARG A 356 12.19 24.37 -2.64
CA ARG A 356 12.00 25.69 -3.28
C ARG A 356 10.68 25.81 -4.03
N THR A 357 10.08 24.70 -4.47
CA THR A 357 8.79 24.70 -5.19
C THR A 357 7.57 24.54 -4.27
N GLY A 358 7.77 24.34 -2.96
CA GLY A 358 6.67 24.08 -2.01
C GLY A 358 6.12 22.64 -2.04
N ILE A 359 6.53 21.82 -3.01
CA ILE A 359 6.10 20.42 -3.12
C ILE A 359 6.47 19.65 -1.85
N LEU A 360 7.66 19.89 -1.28
CA LEU A 360 8.11 19.17 -0.08
C LEU A 360 7.17 19.42 1.12
N SER A 361 6.71 20.65 1.32
CA SER A 361 5.81 20.97 2.43
C SER A 361 4.46 20.27 2.27
N ASP A 362 3.94 20.18 1.05
CA ASP A 362 2.69 19.49 0.77
C ASP A 362 2.84 17.98 0.98
N VAL A 363 3.95 17.41 0.51
CA VAL A 363 4.27 15.99 0.70
C VAL A 363 4.38 15.68 2.20
N MET A 364 5.17 16.44 2.96
CA MET A 364 5.34 16.20 4.41
C MET A 364 4.01 16.31 5.17
N ARG A 365 3.16 17.30 4.86
CA ARG A 365 1.84 17.43 5.50
C ARG A 365 0.93 16.25 5.18
N ALA A 366 0.87 15.84 3.91
CA ALA A 366 0.08 14.70 3.49
C ALA A 366 0.60 13.39 4.11
N THR A 367 1.91 13.16 4.10
CA THR A 367 2.54 12.00 4.74
C THR A 367 2.21 11.93 6.22
N VAL A 368 2.41 13.03 6.97
CA VAL A 368 2.07 13.07 8.40
C VAL A 368 0.59 12.78 8.62
N LYS A 369 -0.31 13.36 7.82
CA LYS A 369 -1.77 13.15 7.96
C LYS A 369 -2.17 11.70 7.71
N ILE A 370 -1.71 11.12 6.60
CA ILE A 370 -2.01 9.73 6.22
C ILE A 370 -1.41 8.76 7.24
N SER A 371 -0.12 8.91 7.59
CA SER A 371 0.53 8.06 8.58
C SER A 371 -0.16 8.16 9.94
N SER A 372 -0.51 9.37 10.40
CA SER A 372 -1.24 9.56 11.66
C SER A 372 -2.60 8.86 11.62
N MET A 373 -3.34 8.98 10.51
CA MET A 373 -4.62 8.29 10.33
C MET A 373 -4.46 6.79 10.47
N VAL A 374 -3.49 6.19 9.76
CA VAL A 374 -3.19 4.76 9.84
C VAL A 374 -2.87 4.33 11.27
N PHE A 375 -1.96 5.03 11.96
CA PHE A 375 -1.59 4.67 13.33
C PHE A 375 -2.76 4.81 14.32
N VAL A 376 -3.58 5.86 14.21
CA VAL A 376 -4.75 6.02 15.08
C VAL A 376 -5.79 4.91 14.81
N ILE A 377 -5.95 4.48 13.55
CA ILE A 377 -6.78 3.30 13.22
C ILE A 377 -6.23 2.04 13.89
N LEU A 378 -4.92 1.80 13.85
CA LEU A 378 -4.29 0.64 14.51
C LEU A 378 -4.49 0.66 16.03
N LEU A 379 -4.35 1.83 16.67
CA LEU A 379 -4.58 1.98 18.12
C LEU A 379 -6.05 1.75 18.48
N GLY A 380 -6.98 2.27 17.67
CA GLY A 380 -8.41 2.03 17.82
C GLY A 380 -8.78 0.56 17.63
N ALA A 381 -8.23 -0.09 16.61
CA ALA A 381 -8.42 -1.51 16.34
C ALA A 381 -7.83 -2.39 17.45
N SER A 382 -6.67 -2.03 18.02
CA SER A 382 -6.07 -2.74 19.15
C SER A 382 -6.96 -2.69 20.39
N MET A 383 -7.57 -1.53 20.67
CA MET A 383 -8.54 -1.38 21.76
C MET A 383 -9.83 -2.15 21.49
N PHE A 384 -10.38 -2.05 20.28
CA PHE A 384 -11.54 -2.82 19.87
C PHE A 384 -11.30 -4.33 20.01
N SER A 385 -10.17 -4.83 19.50
CA SER A 385 -9.76 -6.24 19.62
C SER A 385 -9.59 -6.68 21.06
N LEU A 386 -9.08 -5.82 21.95
CA LEU A 386 -8.92 -6.12 23.36
C LEU A 386 -10.29 -6.21 24.06
N THR A 387 -11.16 -5.22 23.88
CA THR A 387 -12.50 -5.23 24.48
C THR A 387 -13.34 -6.39 23.92
N PHE A 388 -13.31 -6.62 22.61
CA PHE A 388 -14.02 -7.72 21.97
C PHE A 388 -13.64 -9.08 22.58
N ARG A 389 -12.34 -9.33 22.75
CA ARG A 389 -11.82 -10.53 23.41
C ARG A 389 -12.20 -10.59 24.89
N GLY A 390 -12.10 -9.46 25.60
CA GLY A 390 -12.48 -9.37 27.01
C GLY A 390 -13.97 -9.62 27.28
N LEU A 391 -14.85 -9.37 26.30
CA LEU A 391 -16.27 -9.70 26.35
C LEU A 391 -16.58 -11.16 25.92
N GLY A 392 -15.57 -11.93 25.49
CA GLY A 392 -15.74 -13.32 25.05
C GLY A 392 -16.03 -13.49 23.55
N GLY A 393 -15.94 -12.43 22.74
CA GLY A 393 -16.29 -12.48 21.31
C GLY A 393 -15.43 -13.45 20.49
N GLU A 394 -14.19 -13.72 20.91
CA GLU A 394 -13.30 -14.68 20.24
C GLU A 394 -13.85 -16.12 20.27
N LYS A 395 -14.50 -16.51 21.36
CA LYS A 395 -15.10 -17.85 21.49
C LYS A 395 -16.27 -18.02 20.53
N ILE A 396 -17.13 -17.02 20.44
CA ILE A 396 -18.26 -17.02 19.49
C ILE A 396 -17.76 -17.18 18.06
N VAL A 397 -16.75 -16.39 17.68
CA VAL A 397 -16.20 -16.46 16.33
C VAL A 397 -15.62 -17.85 16.07
N ALA A 398 -14.90 -18.44 17.04
CA ALA A 398 -14.39 -19.80 16.92
C ALA A 398 -15.52 -20.84 16.76
N ASP A 399 -16.55 -20.80 17.61
CA ASP A 399 -17.67 -21.74 17.59
C ASP A 399 -18.51 -21.62 16.30
N VAL A 400 -18.71 -20.40 15.80
CA VAL A 400 -19.37 -20.15 14.51
C VAL A 400 -18.52 -20.73 13.38
N LEU A 401 -17.21 -20.52 13.37
CA LEU A 401 -16.34 -21.05 12.33
C LEU A 401 -16.25 -22.59 12.35
N HIS A 402 -16.26 -23.21 13.54
CA HIS A 402 -16.23 -24.67 13.68
C HIS A 402 -17.55 -25.35 13.32
N SER A 403 -18.68 -24.65 13.46
CA SER A 403 -20.01 -25.17 13.12
C SER A 403 -20.36 -25.05 11.64
N LEU A 404 -19.54 -24.35 10.85
CA LEU A 404 -19.76 -24.22 9.41
C LEU A 404 -19.48 -25.54 8.65
N PRO A 405 -20.35 -25.92 7.70
CA PRO A 405 -20.10 -27.06 6.84
C PRO A 405 -18.91 -26.82 5.91
N GLY A 406 -18.13 -27.87 5.62
CA GLY A 406 -16.96 -27.79 4.73
C GLY A 406 -15.62 -27.57 5.44
N GLY A 407 -15.60 -27.63 6.78
CA GLY A 407 -14.37 -27.57 7.58
C GLY A 407 -13.56 -26.30 7.33
N ALA A 408 -12.23 -26.40 7.31
CA ALA A 408 -11.34 -25.25 7.14
C ALA A 408 -11.59 -24.47 5.84
N PHE A 409 -11.85 -25.17 4.72
CA PHE A 409 -12.11 -24.51 3.43
C PHE A 409 -13.47 -23.79 3.42
N GLY A 410 -14.49 -24.38 4.04
CA GLY A 410 -15.80 -23.75 4.21
C GLY A 410 -15.70 -22.48 5.07
N ALA A 411 -15.03 -22.57 6.22
CA ALA A 411 -14.78 -21.44 7.10
C ALA A 411 -13.99 -20.33 6.38
N MET A 412 -12.92 -20.68 5.66
CA MET A 412 -12.14 -19.73 4.87
C MET A 412 -13.00 -19.00 3.83
N PHE A 413 -13.83 -19.71 3.07
CA PHE A 413 -14.70 -19.10 2.07
C PHE A 413 -15.71 -18.12 2.69
N VAL A 414 -16.33 -18.49 3.81
CA VAL A 414 -17.26 -17.62 4.53
C VAL A 414 -16.56 -16.37 5.06
N VAL A 415 -15.35 -16.50 5.63
CA VAL A 415 -14.55 -15.36 6.09
C VAL A 415 -14.17 -14.46 4.91
N MET A 416 -13.74 -15.01 3.77
CA MET A 416 -13.44 -14.22 2.56
C MET A 416 -14.68 -13.47 2.05
N ALA A 417 -15.84 -14.12 2.02
CA ALA A 417 -17.09 -13.47 1.62
C ALA A 417 -17.48 -12.35 2.60
N LEU A 418 -17.37 -12.60 3.91
CA LEU A 418 -17.64 -11.59 4.94
C LEU A 418 -16.68 -10.40 4.81
N MET A 419 -15.38 -10.65 4.61
CA MET A 419 -14.40 -9.58 4.37
C MET A 419 -14.69 -8.81 3.08
N PHE A 420 -15.16 -9.47 2.03
CA PHE A 420 -15.58 -8.79 0.80
C PHE A 420 -16.74 -7.82 1.04
N PHE A 421 -17.79 -8.26 1.74
CA PHE A 421 -18.92 -7.39 2.09
C PHE A 421 -18.52 -6.28 3.07
N MET A 422 -17.69 -6.58 4.06
CA MET A 422 -17.20 -5.57 5.00
C MET A 422 -16.25 -4.55 4.35
N GLY A 423 -15.42 -4.99 3.41
CA GLY A 423 -14.46 -4.16 2.69
C GLY A 423 -15.13 -3.02 1.93
N PHE A 424 -16.34 -3.26 1.38
CA PHE A 424 -17.15 -2.22 0.74
C PHE A 424 -17.40 -1.00 1.64
N PHE A 425 -17.47 -1.20 2.96
CA PHE A 425 -17.74 -0.14 3.93
C PHE A 425 -16.48 0.52 4.48
N LEU A 426 -15.34 -0.19 4.50
CA LEU A 426 -14.07 0.32 5.03
C LEU A 426 -13.37 1.27 4.05
N ASP A 427 -13.49 1.03 2.74
CA ASP A 427 -12.90 1.86 1.67
C ASP A 427 -13.50 3.28 1.62
N PHE A 428 -14.69 3.49 2.18
CA PHE A 428 -15.34 4.81 2.24
C PHE A 428 -14.76 5.71 3.36
N ILE A 429 -13.97 5.15 4.28
CA ILE A 429 -13.57 5.81 5.53
C ILE A 429 -12.03 6.00 5.62
N GLU A 430 -11.29 5.47 4.65
CA GLU A 430 -9.92 5.84 4.32
C GLU A 430 -9.90 7.11 3.45
#